data_AF-A0AA88QGC4-F1
#
_entry.id   AF-A0AA88QGC4-F1
#
_cell.length_a   1.000
_cell.length_b   1.000
_cell.length_c   1.000
_cell.angle_alpha   90.00
_cell.angle_beta   90.00
_cell.angle_gamma   90.00
#
_symmetry.space_group_name_H-M   'P 1'
#
loop_
_entity.id
_entity.type
_entity.pdbx_description
1 polymer ?
#
loop_
_entity_poly.entity_id
_entity_poly.type
_entity_poly.pdbx_seq_one_letter_code
_entity_poly.pdbx_strand_id
1 'polypeptide(L)'
;MVEWSDSERSAIAGVWGKLNVGDIGPQALGRVLIVYPWTQRYFGTFGDLSSAAAILGNPKVANHGKTVLGALDKAVKNLDDIKATYSQLSQLHCDKLNVDPDNFRLLADCLTIVVATALGAGFNPSIQATWQKFLSVVVAALSSRYF
;
A
#
# COMPACT_ATOMS: atom_id res chain seq x y z
N MET A 1 -15.88 -10.86 -9.06
CA MET A 1 -14.59 -10.61 -9.73
C MET A 1 -14.67 -9.21 -10.29
N VAL A 2 -13.63 -8.39 -10.17
CA VAL A 2 -13.66 -7.03 -10.72
C VAL A 2 -13.19 -7.10 -12.15
N GLU A 3 -13.94 -6.50 -13.06
CA GLU A 3 -13.57 -6.38 -14.47
C GLU A 3 -12.68 -5.15 -14.67
N TRP A 4 -11.62 -5.31 -15.47
CA TRP A 4 -10.68 -4.25 -15.83
C TRP A 4 -10.69 -4.03 -17.33
N SER A 5 -11.01 -2.81 -17.74
CA SER A 5 -10.82 -2.40 -19.15
C SER A 5 -9.34 -2.27 -19.50
N ASP A 6 -9.00 -2.37 -20.79
CA ASP A 6 -7.63 -2.16 -21.26
C ASP A 6 -7.07 -0.78 -20.88
N SER A 7 -7.94 0.24 -20.85
CA SER A 7 -7.58 1.59 -20.42
C SER A 7 -7.21 1.65 -18.94
N GLU A 8 -7.92 0.94 -18.08
CA GLU A 8 -7.62 0.89 -16.64
C GLU A 8 -6.32 0.13 -16.38
N ARG A 9 -6.12 -1.01 -17.06
CA ARG A 9 -4.86 -1.78 -16.99
C ARG A 9 -3.67 -0.91 -17.39
N SER A 10 -3.81 -0.18 -18.50
CA SER A 10 -2.79 0.73 -19.00
C SER A 10 -2.52 1.89 -18.05
N ALA A 11 -3.57 2.46 -17.43
CA ALA A 11 -3.42 3.52 -16.45
C ALA A 11 -2.71 3.04 -15.17
N ILE A 12 -3.06 1.87 -14.64
CA ILE A 12 -2.40 1.28 -13.46
C ILE A 12 -0.93 0.99 -13.76
N ALA A 13 -0.65 0.33 -14.89
CA ALA A 13 0.72 0.04 -15.32
C ALA A 13 1.52 1.34 -15.56
N GLY A 14 0.88 2.36 -16.14
CA GLY A 14 1.49 3.65 -16.43
C GLY A 14 1.80 4.48 -15.17
N VAL A 15 0.96 4.41 -14.14
CA VAL A 15 1.28 4.95 -12.81
C VAL A 15 2.44 4.17 -12.22
N TRP A 16 2.31 2.84 -12.13
CA TRP A 16 3.30 1.96 -11.48
C TRP A 16 4.70 2.10 -12.10
N GLY A 17 4.79 2.14 -13.43
CA GLY A 17 6.06 2.26 -14.16
C GLY A 17 6.78 3.60 -13.96
N LYS A 18 6.11 4.61 -13.39
CA LYS A 18 6.73 5.91 -13.04
C LYS A 18 7.16 5.99 -11.58
N LEU A 19 6.80 5.01 -10.74
CA LEU A 19 7.12 5.04 -9.32
C LEU A 19 8.50 4.43 -9.04
N ASN A 20 9.32 5.13 -8.26
CA ASN A 20 10.48 4.51 -7.62
C ASN A 20 10.03 3.83 -6.32
N VAL A 21 9.93 2.49 -6.34
CA VAL A 21 9.56 1.69 -5.16
C VAL A 21 10.48 1.96 -3.96
N GLY A 22 11.75 2.24 -4.22
CA GLY A 22 12.74 2.56 -3.20
C GLY A 22 12.45 3.84 -2.42
N ASP A 23 11.72 4.78 -3.04
CA ASP A 23 11.40 6.09 -2.47
C ASP A 23 9.95 6.15 -1.98
N ILE A 24 9.01 5.61 -2.76
CA ILE A 24 7.57 5.67 -2.46
C ILE A 24 7.19 4.79 -1.28
N GLY A 25 7.78 3.59 -1.18
CA GLY A 25 7.49 2.64 -0.11
C GLY A 25 7.81 3.19 1.30
N PRO A 26 9.05 3.65 1.54
CA PRO A 26 9.41 4.30 2.81
C PRO A 26 8.52 5.50 3.15
N GLN A 27 8.21 6.35 2.17
CA GLN A 27 7.37 7.54 2.37
C GLN A 27 5.94 7.17 2.77
N ALA A 28 5.33 6.18 2.10
CA ALA A 28 3.99 5.74 2.39
C ALA A 28 3.90 5.12 3.80
N LEU A 29 4.81 4.20 4.15
CA LEU A 29 4.80 3.57 5.47
C LEU A 29 5.13 4.56 6.58
N GLY A 30 6.14 5.42 6.38
CA GLY A 30 6.49 6.47 7.33
C GLY A 30 5.31 7.41 7.59
N ARG A 31 4.59 7.81 6.54
CA ARG A 31 3.38 8.64 6.66
C ARG A 31 2.28 7.95 7.47
N VAL A 32 2.03 6.66 7.25
CA VAL A 32 1.04 5.90 8.04
C VAL A 32 1.39 5.91 9.53
N LEU A 33 2.65 5.63 9.87
CA LEU A 33 3.10 5.58 11.25
C LEU A 33 3.05 6.94 11.96
N ILE A 34 3.18 8.04 11.21
CA ILE A 34 3.11 9.41 11.73
C ILE A 34 1.66 9.88 11.87
N VAL A 35 0.85 9.73 10.82
CA VAL A 35 -0.53 10.27 10.77
C VAL A 35 -1.49 9.42 11.58
N TYR A 36 -1.23 8.11 11.66
CA TYR A 36 -2.06 7.13 12.36
C TYR A 36 -1.23 6.38 13.41
N PRO A 37 -0.83 7.04 14.51
CA PRO A 37 0.20 6.54 15.43
C PRO A 37 -0.17 5.21 16.12
N TRP A 38 -1.46 4.85 16.22
CA TRP A 38 -1.86 3.54 16.73
C TRP A 38 -1.33 2.38 15.88
N THR A 39 -1.02 2.61 14.60
CA THR A 39 -0.43 1.60 13.71
C THR A 39 1.00 1.20 14.12
N GLN A 40 1.70 2.04 14.91
CA GLN A 40 3.03 1.73 15.42
C GLN A 40 3.05 0.48 16.32
N ARG A 41 1.91 0.09 16.92
CA ARG A 41 1.79 -1.10 17.76
C ARG A 41 2.21 -2.40 17.06
N TYR A 42 2.11 -2.44 15.73
CA TYR A 42 2.47 -3.62 14.92
C TYR A 42 3.98 -3.73 14.65
N PHE A 43 4.75 -2.68 14.96
CA PHE A 43 6.15 -2.54 14.57
C PHE A 43 7.09 -2.46 15.76
N GLY A 44 6.75 -3.11 16.89
CA GLY A 44 7.56 -3.05 18.13
C GLY A 44 9.03 -3.47 17.97
N THR A 45 9.34 -4.31 16.99
CA THR A 45 10.73 -4.74 16.70
C THR A 45 11.52 -3.72 15.85
N PHE A 46 10.89 -2.62 15.42
CA PHE A 46 11.52 -1.64 14.54
C PHE A 46 12.39 -0.64 15.30
N GLY A 47 12.34 -0.66 16.64
CA GLY A 47 13.12 0.24 17.48
C GLY A 47 12.41 1.57 17.70
N ASP A 48 13.15 2.68 17.66
CA ASP A 48 12.59 4.00 17.94
C ASP A 48 11.64 4.47 16.83
N LEU A 49 10.39 4.75 17.23
CA LEU A 49 9.31 5.32 16.43
C LEU A 49 8.66 6.53 17.14
N SER A 50 9.33 7.09 18.15
CA SER A 50 8.78 8.08 19.09
C SER A 50 8.46 9.45 18.47
N SER A 51 9.03 9.76 17.31
CA SER A 51 8.85 11.03 16.62
C SER A 51 8.86 10.85 15.10
N ALA A 52 8.36 11.85 14.37
CA ALA A 52 8.41 11.85 12.91
C ALA A 52 9.85 11.72 12.38
N ALA A 53 10.82 12.40 13.01
CA ALA A 53 12.23 12.29 12.63
C ALA A 53 12.78 10.87 12.87
N ALA A 54 12.44 10.25 14.01
CA ALA A 54 12.82 8.88 14.30
C ALA A 54 12.23 7.90 13.26
N ILE A 55 10.93 8.03 12.95
CA ILE A 55 10.23 7.18 11.98
C ILE A 55 10.85 7.32 10.57
N LEU A 56 11.05 8.56 10.09
CA LEU A 56 11.58 8.82 8.75
C LEU A 56 13.06 8.42 8.62
N GLY A 57 13.82 8.49 9.70
CA GLY A 57 15.22 8.02 9.76
C GLY A 57 15.36 6.52 10.02
N ASN A 58 14.28 5.78 10.28
CA ASN A 58 14.35 4.38 10.69
C ASN A 58 14.59 3.45 9.48
N PRO A 59 15.73 2.73 9.41
CA PRO A 59 16.04 1.86 8.28
C PRO A 59 15.10 0.65 8.17
N LYS A 60 14.53 0.18 9.28
CA LYS A 60 13.56 -0.93 9.27
C LYS A 60 12.22 -0.48 8.69
N VAL A 61 11.77 0.74 9.00
CA VAL A 61 10.60 1.35 8.35
C VAL A 61 10.84 1.47 6.85
N ALA A 62 11.98 2.03 6.44
CA ALA A 62 12.29 2.17 5.02
C ALA A 62 12.31 0.82 4.28
N ASN A 63 12.98 -0.19 4.85
CA ASN A 63 13.04 -1.52 4.25
C ASN A 63 11.67 -2.20 4.18
N HIS A 64 10.86 -2.08 5.23
CA HIS A 64 9.53 -2.67 5.22
C HIS A 64 8.59 -1.97 4.23
N GLY A 65 8.70 -0.65 4.08
CA GLY A 65 7.98 0.09 3.04
C GLY A 65 8.27 -0.42 1.63
N LYS A 66 9.52 -0.79 1.34
CA LYS A 66 9.90 -1.44 0.07
C LYS A 66 9.26 -2.83 -0.07
N THR A 67 9.23 -3.62 1.01
CA THR A 67 8.54 -4.93 1.02
C THR A 67 7.06 -4.79 0.71
N VAL A 68 6.38 -3.81 1.29
CA VAL A 68 4.95 -3.53 1.05
C VAL A 68 4.70 -3.20 -0.42
N LEU A 69 5.48 -2.29 -1.01
CA LEU A 69 5.34 -1.93 -2.43
C LEU A 69 5.73 -3.08 -3.36
N GLY A 70 6.71 -3.91 -2.97
CA GLY A 70 7.03 -5.15 -3.68
C GLY A 70 5.88 -6.17 -3.66
N ALA A 71 5.06 -6.19 -2.60
CA ALA A 71 3.82 -6.96 -2.60
C ALA A 71 2.79 -6.35 -3.57
N LEU A 72 2.69 -5.02 -3.64
CA LEU A 72 1.76 -4.32 -4.54
C LEU A 72 2.06 -4.56 -6.04
N ASP A 73 3.34 -4.72 -6.41
CA ASP A 73 3.76 -5.13 -7.76
C ASP A 73 3.07 -6.43 -8.22
N LYS A 74 2.85 -7.37 -7.28
CA LYS A 74 2.15 -8.63 -7.59
C LYS A 74 0.70 -8.38 -7.98
N ALA A 75 0.00 -7.43 -7.35
CA ALA A 75 -1.37 -7.08 -7.75
C ALA A 75 -1.39 -6.37 -9.10
N VAL A 76 -0.43 -5.48 -9.38
CA VAL A 76 -0.32 -4.82 -10.70
C VAL A 76 -0.12 -5.85 -11.82
N LYS A 77 0.63 -6.93 -11.55
CA LYS A 77 0.86 -8.02 -12.52
C LYS A 77 -0.26 -9.05 -12.60
N ASN A 78 -1.18 -9.08 -11.62
CA ASN A 78 -2.24 -10.10 -11.51
C ASN A 78 -3.61 -9.44 -11.23
N LEU A 79 -3.97 -8.43 -12.02
CA LEU A 79 -5.18 -7.62 -11.82
C LEU A 79 -6.47 -8.45 -11.76
N ASP A 80 -6.54 -9.54 -12.52
CA ASP A 80 -7.72 -10.41 -12.62
C ASP A 80 -7.91 -11.32 -11.40
N ASP A 81 -6.85 -11.57 -10.63
CA ASP A 81 -6.88 -12.49 -9.50
C ASP A 81 -6.11 -11.98 -8.27
N ILE A 82 -6.30 -10.69 -7.95
CA ILE A 82 -5.70 -10.06 -6.77
C ILE A 82 -6.12 -10.79 -5.48
N LYS A 83 -7.36 -11.30 -5.42
CA LYS A 83 -7.88 -12.02 -4.25
C LYS A 83 -7.09 -13.30 -3.98
N ALA A 84 -6.88 -14.17 -4.98
CA ALA A 84 -6.07 -15.37 -4.75
C ALA A 84 -4.60 -15.01 -4.50
N THR A 85 -4.07 -14.03 -5.24
CA THR A 85 -2.69 -13.53 -5.10
C THR A 85 -2.36 -13.14 -3.66
N TYR A 86 -3.30 -12.53 -2.94
CA TYR A 86 -3.11 -12.10 -1.55
C TYR A 86 -3.74 -12.99 -0.50
N SER A 87 -4.28 -14.17 -0.85
CA SER A 87 -4.93 -15.04 0.13
C SER A 87 -4.01 -15.42 1.30
N GLN A 88 -2.76 -15.81 1.02
CA GLN A 88 -1.79 -16.14 2.07
C GLN A 88 -1.36 -14.91 2.88
N LEU A 89 -1.24 -13.76 2.21
CA LEU A 89 -0.84 -12.51 2.85
C LEU A 89 -1.94 -11.99 3.78
N SER A 90 -3.20 -12.09 3.37
CA SER A 90 -4.38 -11.79 4.17
C SER A 90 -4.40 -12.64 5.44
N GLN A 91 -4.20 -13.95 5.30
CA GLN A 91 -4.17 -14.87 6.44
C GLN A 91 -3.00 -14.59 7.39
N LEU A 92 -1.82 -14.24 6.88
CA LEU A 92 -0.70 -13.80 7.71
C LEU A 92 -1.07 -12.57 8.55
N HIS A 93 -1.68 -11.56 7.92
CA HIS A 93 -2.03 -10.31 8.62
C HIS A 93 -3.14 -10.51 9.66
N CYS A 94 -4.10 -11.40 9.38
CA CYS A 94 -5.14 -11.80 10.32
C CYS A 94 -4.57 -12.66 11.46
N ASP A 95 -4.19 -13.91 11.17
CA ASP A 95 -3.98 -14.95 12.19
C ASP A 95 -2.69 -14.77 13.01
N LYS A 96 -1.68 -14.11 12.43
CA LYS A 96 -0.36 -13.98 13.06
C LYS A 96 -0.08 -12.56 13.51
N LEU A 97 -0.34 -11.58 12.65
CA LEU A 97 -0.02 -10.19 12.94
C LEU A 97 -1.16 -9.47 13.68
N ASN A 98 -2.38 -10.02 13.64
CA ASN A 98 -3.59 -9.44 14.25
C ASN A 98 -3.77 -7.96 13.86
N VAL A 99 -3.49 -7.65 12.59
CA VAL A 99 -3.65 -6.30 12.04
C VAL A 99 -5.13 -6.02 11.88
N ASP A 100 -5.63 -4.92 12.42
CA ASP A 100 -7.01 -4.52 12.19
C ASP A 100 -7.16 -4.16 10.69
N PRO A 101 -8.11 -4.78 9.96
CA PRO A 101 -8.22 -4.66 8.52
C PRO A 101 -8.52 -3.22 8.05
N ASP A 102 -9.05 -2.35 8.92
CA ASP A 102 -9.24 -0.93 8.58
C ASP A 102 -7.91 -0.21 8.30
N ASN A 103 -6.79 -0.70 8.84
CA ASN A 103 -5.48 -0.11 8.60
C ASN A 103 -4.99 -0.29 7.15
N PHE A 104 -5.52 -1.27 6.40
CA PHE A 104 -5.19 -1.41 4.97
C PHE A 104 -5.70 -0.22 4.17
N ARG A 105 -6.89 0.30 4.51
CA ARG A 105 -7.44 1.49 3.87
C ARG A 105 -6.60 2.74 4.19
N LEU A 106 -6.15 2.88 5.44
CA LEU A 106 -5.29 4.00 5.85
C LEU A 106 -3.97 4.03 5.07
N LEU A 107 -3.37 2.85 4.85
CA LEU A 107 -2.18 2.72 4.02
C LEU A 107 -2.45 3.02 2.55
N ALA A 108 -3.58 2.57 2.00
CA ALA A 108 -4.00 2.89 0.63
C ALA A 108 -4.18 4.41 0.42
N ASP A 109 -4.80 5.09 1.38
CA ASP A 109 -4.99 6.55 1.34
C ASP A 109 -3.64 7.28 1.40
N CYS A 110 -2.75 6.88 2.32
CA CYS A 110 -1.41 7.46 2.43
C CYS A 110 -0.57 7.23 1.17
N LEU A 111 -0.63 6.02 0.59
CA LEU A 111 0.06 5.70 -0.66
C LEU A 111 -0.45 6.57 -1.81
N THR A 112 -1.77 6.75 -1.92
CA THR A 112 -2.36 7.62 -2.96
C THR A 112 -1.86 9.05 -2.85
N ILE A 113 -1.75 9.59 -1.64
CA ILE A 113 -1.20 10.93 -1.43
C ILE A 113 0.27 11.00 -1.85
N VAL A 114 1.08 10.01 -1.50
CA VAL A 114 2.51 9.97 -1.89
C VAL A 114 2.67 9.86 -3.41
N VAL A 115 1.87 9.02 -4.07
CA VAL A 115 1.83 8.91 -5.55
C VAL A 115 1.43 10.24 -6.19
N ALA A 116 0.40 10.91 -5.66
CA ALA A 116 -0.02 12.23 -6.14
C ALA A 116 1.10 13.27 -6.01
N THR A 117 1.84 13.27 -4.90
CA THR A 117 2.98 14.18 -4.71
C THR A 117 4.14 13.89 -5.66
N ALA A 118 4.40 12.62 -5.98
CA ALA A 118 5.48 12.23 -6.87
C ALA A 118 5.17 12.53 -8.35
N LEU A 119 3.91 12.38 -8.77
CA LEU A 119 3.51 12.54 -10.17
C LEU A 119 2.95 13.93 -10.50
N GLY A 120 2.59 14.73 -9.49
CA GLY A 120 2.03 16.07 -9.66
C GLY A 120 0.82 16.08 -10.59
N ALA A 121 0.79 17.00 -11.55
CA ALA A 121 -0.28 17.10 -12.55
C ALA A 121 -0.46 15.83 -13.41
N GLY A 122 0.54 14.95 -13.45
CA GLY A 122 0.46 13.64 -14.11
C GLY A 122 -0.50 12.65 -13.43
N PHE A 123 -0.88 12.89 -12.17
CA PHE A 123 -1.90 12.13 -11.45
C PHE A 123 -3.24 12.87 -11.49
N ASN A 124 -3.80 12.97 -12.69
CA ASN A 124 -5.06 13.68 -12.92
C ASN A 124 -6.28 12.92 -12.33
N PRO A 125 -7.47 13.55 -12.27
CA PRO A 125 -8.65 12.93 -11.64
C PRO A 125 -9.07 11.58 -12.22
N SER A 126 -8.92 11.37 -13.54
CA SER A 126 -9.25 10.09 -14.17
C SER A 126 -8.28 8.99 -13.76
N ILE A 127 -6.97 9.30 -13.74
CA ILE A 127 -5.94 8.37 -13.28
C ILE A 127 -6.14 8.06 -11.79
N GLN A 128 -6.45 9.06 -10.97
CA GLN A 128 -6.76 8.88 -9.56
C GLN A 128 -7.98 7.97 -9.36
N ALA A 129 -9.05 8.12 -10.15
CA ALA A 129 -10.23 7.27 -10.04
C ALA A 129 -9.90 5.79 -10.31
N THR A 130 -9.12 5.51 -11.37
CA THR A 130 -8.65 4.14 -11.65
C THR A 130 -7.72 3.61 -10.56
N TRP A 131 -6.80 4.44 -10.06
CA TRP A 131 -5.90 4.07 -8.97
C TRP A 131 -6.65 3.76 -7.68
N GLN A 132 -7.69 4.53 -7.37
CA GLN A 132 -8.55 4.29 -6.21
C GLN A 132 -9.33 2.97 -6.35
N LYS A 133 -9.85 2.68 -7.54
CA LYS A 133 -10.49 1.38 -7.84
C LYS A 133 -9.49 0.24 -7.58
N PHE A 134 -8.27 0.35 -8.12
CA PHE A 134 -7.19 -0.62 -7.92
C PHE A 134 -6.89 -0.86 -6.43
N LEU A 135 -6.61 0.20 -5.67
CA LEU A 135 -6.31 0.04 -4.24
C LEU A 135 -7.52 -0.47 -3.44
N SER A 136 -8.75 -0.14 -3.82
CA SER A 136 -9.94 -0.70 -3.15
C SER A 136 -10.02 -2.22 -3.33
N VAL A 137 -9.66 -2.74 -4.50
CA VAL A 137 -9.59 -4.20 -4.74
C VAL A 137 -8.45 -4.84 -3.94
N VAL A 138 -7.30 -4.18 -3.85
CA VAL A 138 -6.18 -4.63 -3.01
C VAL A 138 -6.57 -4.70 -1.53
N VAL A 139 -7.22 -3.66 -1.00
CA VAL A 139 -7.72 -3.62 0.38
C VAL A 139 -8.71 -4.77 0.61
N ALA A 140 -9.69 -4.93 -0.28
CA ALA A 140 -10.66 -6.02 -0.17
C ALA A 140 -10.00 -7.42 -0.20
N ALA A 141 -8.95 -7.60 -1.01
CA ALA A 141 -8.20 -8.85 -1.06
C ALA A 141 -7.41 -9.11 0.24
N LEU A 142 -6.76 -8.09 0.79
CA LEU A 142 -6.02 -8.17 2.06
C LEU A 142 -6.96 -8.42 3.25
N SER A 143 -8.21 -7.98 3.19
CA SER A 143 -9.23 -8.25 4.23
C SER A 143 -9.99 -9.58 4.04
N SER A 144 -9.70 -10.35 2.99
CA SER A 144 -10.56 -11.47 2.57
C SER A 144 -10.49 -12.74 3.43
N ARG A 145 -9.52 -12.84 4.34
CA ARG A 145 -9.32 -13.98 5.27
C ARG A 145 -9.48 -13.60 6.74
N TYR A 146 -10.24 -12.55 7.03
CA TYR A 146 -10.61 -12.16 8.38
C TYR A 146 -11.96 -12.79 8.72
N PHE A 147 -11.96 -13.83 9.57
CA PHE A 147 -13.14 -14.60 9.98
C PHE A 147 -13.23 -14.71 11.50
#